data_AF-A0A0D9P394-F1
#
_entry.id   AF-A0A0D9P394-F1
#
_cell.length_a   1.000
_cell.length_b   1.000
_cell.length_c   1.000
_cell.angle_alpha   90.00
_cell.angle_beta   90.00
_cell.angle_gamma   90.00
#
_symmetry.space_group_name_H-M   'P 1'
#
loop_
_entity.id
_entity.type
_entity.pdbx_description
1 polymer ?
#
loop_
_entity_poly.entity_id
_entity_poly.type
_entity_poly.pdbx_seq_one_letter_code
_entity_poly.pdbx_strand_id
1 'polypeptide(L)'
;MGTVIHVVGEPLMKGYTLEFKRNEECSTSPDIDELVFLGTVDSTHVHDPHYSDFVRETHPRQTLEQEIATIAPPPRGQDIRAPIDGVRTKRCQEWTMECLSRLEEQCLISSGAVEIAQSHRDAPNHGIFGQSGASKTLGSAAQ
;
A
#
# COMPACT_ATOMS: atom_id res chain seq x y z
N MET A 1 10.19 8.67 12.14
CA MET A 1 9.41 7.54 12.69
C MET A 1 7.93 7.76 12.49
N GLY A 2 7.21 6.74 12.06
CA GLY A 2 5.77 6.77 11.86
C GLY A 2 5.14 5.38 11.91
N THR A 3 3.89 5.28 11.45
CA THR A 3 3.22 4.00 11.26
C THR A 3 3.19 3.65 9.78
N VAL A 4 3.65 2.44 9.43
CA VAL A 4 3.45 1.85 8.10
C VAL A 4 2.28 0.88 8.18
N ILE A 5 1.29 1.08 7.30
CA ILE A 5 0.10 0.24 7.16
C ILE A 5 0.16 -0.44 5.81
N HIS A 6 0.14 -1.77 5.78
CA HIS A 6 0.21 -2.52 4.53
C HIS A 6 -0.35 -3.93 4.67
N VAL A 7 -0.58 -4.58 3.53
CA VAL A 7 -0.90 -6.00 3.47
C VAL A 7 0.33 -6.81 3.08
N VAL A 8 0.72 -7.76 3.92
CA VAL A 8 1.93 -8.59 3.73
C VAL A 8 1.53 -10.05 3.60
N GLY A 9 2.17 -10.76 2.68
CA GLY A 9 2.00 -12.20 2.58
C GLY A 9 2.41 -12.75 1.23
N GLU A 10 2.08 -14.02 1.03
CA GLU A 10 2.39 -14.76 -0.19
C GLU A 10 1.07 -15.09 -0.91
N PRO A 11 0.81 -14.47 -2.08
CA PRO A 11 -0.49 -14.53 -2.75
C PRO A 11 -0.99 -15.95 -3.06
N LEU A 12 -0.06 -16.89 -3.29
CA LEU A 12 -0.39 -18.26 -3.69
C LEU A 12 -0.90 -19.12 -2.53
N MET A 13 -0.15 -19.18 -1.43
CA MET A 13 -0.39 -20.16 -0.36
C MET A 13 -1.06 -19.57 0.87
N LYS A 14 -0.65 -18.36 1.29
CA LYS A 14 -1.08 -17.76 2.56
C LYS A 14 -2.05 -16.60 2.39
N GLY A 15 -2.11 -16.01 1.18
CA GLY A 15 -2.79 -14.74 0.96
C GLY A 15 -2.04 -13.61 1.66
N TYR A 16 -2.71 -12.46 1.80
CA TYR A 16 -2.16 -11.31 2.50
C TYR A 16 -2.89 -11.06 3.83
N THR A 17 -2.15 -10.52 4.79
CA THR A 17 -2.66 -10.10 6.10
C THR A 17 -2.34 -8.62 6.30
N LEU A 18 -3.32 -7.87 6.83
CA LEU A 18 -3.12 -6.49 7.24
C LEU A 18 -2.14 -6.42 8.42
N GLU A 19 -1.13 -5.57 8.28
CA GLU A 19 -0.06 -5.36 9.25
C GLU A 19 0.12 -3.85 9.52
N PHE A 20 0.28 -3.53 10.79
CA PHE A 20 0.64 -2.21 11.30
C PHE A 20 2.04 -2.30 11.90
N LYS A 21 2.98 -1.55 11.33
CA LYS A 21 4.35 -1.39 11.85
C LYS A 21 4.47 -0.04 12.52
N ARG A 22 4.61 -0.04 13.84
CA ARG A 22 4.73 1.15 14.69
C ARG A 22 6.18 1.54 14.83
N ASN A 23 6.42 2.85 14.95
CA ASN A 23 7.75 3.44 15.12
C ASN A 23 8.73 3.03 14.00
N GLU A 24 8.22 2.82 12.80
CA GLU A 24 9.01 2.45 11.62
C GLU A 24 9.61 3.72 11.00
N GLU A 25 10.87 3.67 10.59
CA GLU A 25 11.51 4.71 9.78
C GLU A 25 11.47 4.30 8.30
N CYS A 26 10.33 4.58 7.65
CA CYS A 26 10.11 4.17 6.27
C CYS A 26 11.13 4.76 5.30
N SER A 27 11.64 5.98 5.55
CA SER A 27 12.59 6.67 4.65
C SER A 27 13.92 5.94 4.43
N THR A 28 14.23 4.95 5.27
CA THR A 28 15.48 4.18 5.20
C THR A 28 15.33 2.84 4.47
N SER A 29 14.14 2.48 4.01
CA SER A 29 13.91 1.22 3.31
C SER A 29 14.65 1.19 1.96
N PRO A 30 15.46 0.15 1.67
CA PRO A 30 16.18 0.03 0.39
C PRO A 30 15.24 -0.19 -0.81
N ASP A 31 14.00 -0.62 -0.54
CA ASP A 31 13.00 -0.91 -1.57
C ASP A 31 12.17 0.32 -1.97
N ILE A 32 12.43 1.49 -1.38
CA ILE A 32 11.73 2.75 -1.69
C ILE A 32 12.49 3.52 -2.77
N ASP A 33 11.82 3.78 -3.88
CA ASP A 33 12.31 4.70 -4.92
C ASP A 33 11.96 6.16 -4.57
N GLU A 34 10.72 6.40 -4.11
CA GLU A 34 10.20 7.74 -3.82
C GLU A 34 9.21 7.73 -2.63
N LEU A 35 9.24 8.79 -1.82
CA LEU A 35 8.19 9.12 -0.85
C LEU A 35 7.34 10.26 -1.37
N VAL A 36 6.09 9.95 -1.74
CA VAL A 36 5.13 10.93 -2.26
C VAL A 36 4.20 11.37 -1.15
N PHE A 37 4.09 12.69 -0.94
CA PHE A 37 3.14 13.25 0.01
C PHE A 37 1.72 13.25 -0.55
N LEU A 38 0.80 12.53 0.09
CA LEU A 38 -0.60 12.45 -0.33
C LEU A 38 -1.50 13.50 0.34
N GLY A 39 -1.15 13.96 1.53
CA GLY A 39 -1.99 14.89 2.30
C GLY A 39 -1.79 14.80 3.81
N THR A 40 -2.69 15.44 4.54
CA THR A 40 -2.70 15.46 6.01
C THR A 40 -3.90 14.70 6.57
N VAL A 41 -3.73 14.18 7.79
CA VAL A 41 -4.77 13.53 8.59
C VAL A 41 -4.89 14.27 9.92
N ASP A 42 -6.12 14.41 10.43
CA ASP A 42 -6.31 14.92 11.80
C ASP A 42 -5.73 13.94 12.81
N SER A 43 -4.86 14.45 13.69
CA SER A 43 -4.21 13.67 14.75
C SER A 43 -5.18 12.88 15.64
N THR A 44 -6.42 13.33 15.79
CA THR A 44 -7.47 12.63 16.55
C THR A 44 -7.88 11.30 15.95
N HIS A 45 -7.61 11.08 14.65
CA HIS A 45 -7.89 9.83 13.93
C HIS A 45 -6.69 8.88 13.84
N VAL A 46 -5.52 9.30 14.35
CA VAL A 46 -4.26 8.54 14.26
C VAL A 46 -3.88 8.00 15.64
N HIS A 47 -3.41 6.75 15.68
CA HIS A 47 -2.84 6.19 16.91
C HIS A 47 -1.37 6.58 17.03
N ASP A 48 -1.05 7.37 18.05
CA ASP A 48 0.33 7.68 18.43
C ASP A 48 0.76 6.81 19.63
N PRO A 49 1.65 5.83 19.45
CA PRO A 49 2.08 4.94 20.53
C PRO A 49 2.95 5.68 21.56
N HIS A 50 2.72 5.42 22.85
CA HIS A 50 3.53 6.01 23.94
C HIS A 50 4.92 5.39 24.09
N TYR A 51 5.23 4.34 23.33
CA TYR A 51 6.50 3.61 23.37
C TYR A 51 7.30 3.93 22.11
N SER A 52 8.64 3.85 22.21
CA SER A 52 9.55 4.12 21.09
C SER A 52 10.02 2.87 20.34
N ASP A 53 9.79 1.67 20.90
CA ASP A 53 10.24 0.43 20.28
C ASP A 53 9.42 0.12 19.02
N PHE A 54 10.09 -0.49 18.03
CA PHE A 54 9.41 -1.03 16.87
C PHE A 54 8.42 -2.12 17.30
N VAL A 55 7.17 -2.02 16.83
CA VAL A 55 6.14 -3.03 17.08
C VAL A 55 5.44 -3.39 15.79
N ARG A 56 5.30 -4.68 15.54
CA ARG A 56 4.49 -5.24 14.46
C ARG A 56 3.23 -5.85 15.04
N GLU A 57 2.06 -5.38 14.61
CA GLU A 57 0.76 -5.87 15.07
C GLU A 57 -0.27 -5.91 13.93
N THR A 58 -1.41 -6.56 14.17
CA THR A 58 -2.50 -6.70 13.19
C THR A 58 -3.81 -6.11 13.69
N HIS A 59 -3.83 -5.53 14.90
CA HIS A 59 -5.03 -5.01 15.54
C HIS A 59 -5.13 -3.50 15.28
N PRO A 60 -6.22 -3.01 14.65
CA PRO A 60 -6.42 -1.58 14.45
C PRO A 60 -6.71 -0.89 15.79
N ARG A 61 -6.27 0.37 15.93
CA ARG A 61 -6.38 1.16 17.16
C ARG A 61 -7.37 2.31 17.03
N GLN A 62 -7.12 3.21 16.09
CA GLN A 62 -7.90 4.44 15.90
C GLN A 62 -8.74 4.44 14.62
N THR A 63 -9.60 5.45 14.45
CA THR A 63 -10.59 5.54 13.37
C THR A 63 -10.01 5.25 11.98
N LEU A 64 -8.87 5.83 11.63
CA LEU A 64 -8.24 5.62 10.32
C LEU A 64 -7.91 4.13 10.10
N GLU A 65 -7.34 3.48 11.10
CA GLU A 65 -6.97 2.06 11.02
C GLU A 65 -8.17 1.14 11.05
N GLN A 66 -9.21 1.52 11.79
CA GLN A 66 -10.47 0.77 11.85
C GLN A 66 -11.16 0.78 10.49
N GLU A 67 -11.21 1.92 9.80
CA GLU A 67 -11.75 1.99 8.44
C GLU A 67 -10.92 1.16 7.46
N ILE A 68 -9.58 1.24 7.51
CA ILE A 68 -8.70 0.40 6.67
C ILE A 68 -8.97 -1.09 6.92
N ALA A 69 -9.16 -1.50 8.18
CA ALA A 69 -9.41 -2.89 8.54
C ALA A 69 -10.73 -3.45 7.99
N THR A 70 -11.67 -2.60 7.54
CA THR A 70 -12.89 -3.06 6.85
C THR A 70 -12.63 -3.52 5.41
N ILE A 71 -11.49 -3.14 4.82
CA ILE A 71 -11.14 -3.45 3.43
C ILE A 71 -10.42 -4.79 3.37
N ALA A 72 -11.05 -5.77 2.71
CA ALA A 72 -10.52 -7.12 2.59
C ALA A 72 -9.16 -7.13 1.86
N PRO A 73 -8.10 -7.68 2.50
CA PRO A 73 -6.82 -7.92 1.83
C PRO A 73 -6.98 -8.80 0.59
N PRO A 74 -6.03 -8.74 -0.35
CA PRO A 74 -6.09 -9.61 -1.51
C PRO A 74 -6.15 -11.09 -1.13
N PRO A 75 -7.05 -11.88 -1.74
CA PRO A 75 -7.33 -13.25 -1.30
C PRO A 75 -6.16 -14.20 -1.58
N ARG A 76 -6.19 -15.38 -0.97
CA ARG A 76 -5.28 -16.49 -1.30
C ARG A 76 -5.71 -17.19 -2.60
N GLY A 77 -4.77 -17.83 -3.29
CA GLY A 77 -5.07 -18.68 -4.45
C GLY A 77 -5.41 -17.89 -5.72
N GLN A 78 -4.89 -16.68 -5.85
CA GLN A 78 -5.11 -15.84 -7.03
C GLN A 78 -4.38 -16.39 -8.27
N ASP A 79 -4.90 -16.08 -9.46
CA ASP A 79 -4.16 -16.29 -10.69
C ASP A 79 -3.11 -15.18 -10.86
N ILE A 80 -1.94 -15.42 -10.29
CA ILE A 80 -0.82 -14.47 -10.24
C ILE A 80 -0.24 -14.11 -11.62
N ARG A 81 -0.62 -14.80 -12.69
CA ARG A 81 -0.17 -14.54 -14.07
C ARG A 81 -1.24 -13.85 -14.93
N ALA A 82 -2.50 -13.90 -14.51
CA ALA A 82 -3.56 -13.17 -15.20
C ALA A 82 -3.36 -11.64 -15.03
N PRO A 83 -3.87 -10.84 -15.99
CA PRO A 83 -3.96 -9.39 -15.83
C PRO A 83 -4.71 -9.02 -14.56
N ILE A 84 -4.37 -7.87 -13.97
CA ILE A 84 -4.99 -7.39 -12.75
C ILE A 84 -6.41 -6.90 -13.07
N ASP A 85 -7.41 -7.57 -12.52
CA ASP A 85 -8.83 -7.22 -12.66
C ASP A 85 -9.43 -6.69 -11.36
N GLY A 86 -8.67 -6.70 -10.25
CA GLY A 86 -9.12 -6.28 -8.93
C GLY A 86 -10.07 -7.26 -8.23
N VAL A 87 -10.44 -8.38 -8.88
CA VAL A 87 -11.42 -9.34 -8.40
C VAL A 87 -10.82 -10.74 -8.27
N ARG A 88 -10.26 -11.28 -9.35
CA ARG A 88 -9.61 -12.60 -9.41
C ARG A 88 -8.10 -12.48 -9.22
N THR A 89 -7.53 -11.34 -9.60
CA THR A 89 -6.13 -10.98 -9.42
C THR A 89 -6.04 -9.54 -8.92
N LYS A 90 -5.68 -9.39 -7.64
CA LYS A 90 -5.59 -8.16 -6.86
C LYS A 90 -4.24 -8.11 -6.15
N ARG A 91 -3.45 -7.04 -6.34
CA ARG A 91 -2.17 -6.85 -5.62
C ARG A 91 -2.39 -5.96 -4.40
N CYS A 92 -1.32 -5.80 -3.62
CA CYS A 92 -1.27 -4.84 -2.52
C CYS A 92 -1.55 -3.40 -2.97
N GLN A 93 -1.21 -3.02 -4.21
CA GLN A 93 -1.51 -1.69 -4.76
C GLN A 93 -3.02 -1.47 -4.92
N GLU A 94 -3.76 -2.45 -5.46
CA GLU A 94 -5.22 -2.35 -5.60
C GLU A 94 -5.90 -2.21 -4.23
N TRP A 95 -5.46 -2.99 -3.24
CA TRP A 95 -5.91 -2.84 -1.87
C TRP A 95 -5.58 -1.45 -1.29
N THR A 96 -4.39 -0.91 -1.58
CA THR A 96 -3.98 0.43 -1.14
C THR A 96 -4.89 1.51 -1.74
N MET A 97 -5.22 1.41 -3.03
CA MET A 97 -6.15 2.34 -3.67
C MET A 97 -7.55 2.28 -3.05
N GLU A 98 -8.08 1.09 -2.76
CA GLU A 98 -9.36 0.94 -2.08
C GLU A 98 -9.35 1.56 -0.68
N CYS A 99 -8.24 1.42 0.06
CA CYS A 99 -8.07 2.07 1.35
C CYS A 99 -8.10 3.61 1.22
N LEU A 100 -7.35 4.16 0.27
CA LEU A 100 -7.33 5.61 0.04
C LEU A 100 -8.71 6.14 -0.37
N SER A 101 -9.41 5.46 -1.28
CA SER A 101 -10.77 5.83 -1.68
C SER A 101 -11.72 5.84 -0.48
N ARG A 102 -11.67 4.79 0.35
CA ARG A 102 -12.50 4.71 1.56
C ARG A 102 -12.20 5.84 2.53
N LEU A 103 -10.93 6.13 2.79
CA LEU A 103 -10.53 7.20 3.71
C LEU A 103 -10.93 8.59 3.19
N GLU A 104 -10.85 8.82 1.88
CA GLU A 104 -11.27 10.07 1.26
C GLU A 104 -12.80 10.23 1.32
N GLU A 105 -13.57 9.16 1.06
CA GLU A 105 -15.03 9.14 1.22
C GLU A 105 -15.47 9.44 2.66
N GLN A 106 -14.72 8.98 3.66
CA GLN A 106 -14.96 9.28 5.07
C GLN A 106 -14.38 10.63 5.52
N CYS A 107 -13.79 11.42 4.61
CA CYS A 107 -13.12 12.68 4.92
C CYS A 107 -12.00 12.55 5.97
N LEU A 108 -11.37 11.37 6.06
CA LEU A 108 -10.27 11.08 6.99
C LEU A 108 -8.89 11.47 6.42
N ILE A 109 -8.79 11.57 5.09
CA ILE A 109 -7.61 12.10 4.39
C ILE A 109 -8.01 13.28 3.50
N SER A 110 -7.01 14.03 3.04
CA SER A 110 -7.22 15.18 2.15
C SER A 110 -7.86 14.77 0.82
N SER A 111 -8.81 15.58 0.33
CA SER A 111 -9.37 15.40 -1.01
C SER A 111 -8.28 15.51 -2.08
N GLY A 112 -8.26 14.59 -3.04
CA GLY A 112 -7.24 14.49 -4.09
C GLY A 112 -6.08 13.54 -3.75
N ALA A 113 -6.03 12.99 -2.53
CA ALA A 113 -5.02 11.99 -2.17
C ALA A 113 -5.08 10.74 -3.06
N VAL A 114 -6.29 10.30 -3.44
CA VAL A 114 -6.48 9.18 -4.38
C VAL A 114 -5.95 9.51 -5.77
N GLU A 115 -6.15 10.74 -6.25
CA GLU A 115 -5.67 11.15 -7.59
C GLU A 115 -4.14 11.14 -7.66
N ILE A 116 -3.47 11.66 -6.62
CA ILE A 116 -2.01 11.62 -6.50
C ILE A 116 -1.54 10.16 -6.47
N ALA A 117 -2.12 9.32 -5.60
CA ALA A 117 -1.72 7.92 -5.52
C ALA A 117 -1.93 7.17 -6.86
N GLN A 118 -3.00 7.48 -7.58
CA GLN A 118 -3.30 6.87 -8.87
C GLN A 118 -2.30 7.24 -9.97
N SER A 119 -1.67 8.42 -9.91
CA SER A 119 -0.62 8.80 -10.88
C SER A 119 0.71 8.08 -10.66
N HIS A 120 0.95 7.55 -9.45
CA HIS A 120 2.14 6.78 -9.08
C HIS A 120 1.91 5.26 -9.07
N ARG A 121 0.69 4.80 -9.38
CA ARG A 121 0.33 3.38 -9.39
C ARG A 121 0.81 2.67 -10.65
N ASP A 122 1.33 1.46 -10.51
CA ASP A 122 1.68 0.62 -11.67
C ASP A 122 0.43 0.27 -12.49
N ALA A 123 0.57 0.33 -13.81
CA ALA A 123 -0.48 -0.10 -14.72
C ALA A 123 -0.94 -1.55 -14.43
N PRO A 124 -2.25 -1.86 -14.49
CA PRO A 124 -2.80 -3.18 -14.19
C PRO A 124 -2.57 -4.22 -15.31
N ASN A 125 -1.67 -3.93 -16.26
CA ASN A 125 -1.49 -4.67 -17.51
C ASN A 125 -0.68 -5.97 -17.37
N HIS A 126 -0.04 -6.22 -16.22
CA HIS A 126 0.74 -7.43 -15.96
C HIS A 126 0.32 -8.07 -14.61
N GLY A 127 0.40 -9.39 -14.53
CA GLY A 127 0.17 -10.13 -13.28
C GLY A 127 1.22 -9.87 -12.19
N ILE A 128 1.04 -10.49 -11.02
CA ILE A 128 1.92 -10.32 -9.84
C ILE A 128 3.35 -10.84 -10.11
N PHE A 129 3.48 -11.91 -10.91
CA PHE A 129 4.78 -12.41 -11.39
C PHE A 129 4.97 -12.05 -12.85
N GLY A 130 6.00 -11.25 -13.15
CA GLY A 130 6.30 -10.78 -14.50
C GLY A 130 6.74 -9.32 -14.61
N GLN A 131 6.75 -8.57 -13.50
CA GLN A 131 7.46 -7.29 -13.41
C GLN A 131 8.99 -7.55 -13.48
N SER A 132 9.50 -7.95 -14.65
CA SER A 132 10.88 -7.64 -14.97
C SER A 132 10.91 -6.12 -15.04
N GLY A 133 11.60 -5.49 -14.09
CA GLY A 133 11.75 -4.05 -14.04
C GLY A 133 11.97 -3.54 -15.45
N ALA A 134 11.16 -2.56 -15.87
CA ALA A 134 11.33 -1.93 -17.16
C ALA A 134 12.81 -1.53 -17.25
N SER A 135 13.56 -2.28 -18.07
CA SER A 135 14.94 -1.98 -18.37
C SER A 135 14.93 -0.55 -18.87
N LYS A 136 15.37 0.38 -18.02
CA LYS A 136 15.66 1.76 -18.42
C LYS A 136 16.52 1.61 -19.66
N THR A 137 15.93 1.94 -20.81
CA THR A 137 16.59 1.80 -22.10
C THR A 137 17.82 2.68 -22.03
N LEU A 138 18.99 2.06 -21.95
CA LEU A 138 20.26 2.76 -22.03
C LEU A 138 20.28 3.38 -23.43
N GLY A 139 20.04 4.69 -23.50
CA GLY A 139 20.13 5.44 -24.75
C GLY A 139 21.52 5.24 -25.32
N SER A 140 21.58 4.52 -26.44
CA SER A 140 22.76 4.39 -27.28
C SER A 140 23.13 5.77 -27.81
N ALA A 141 24.09 6.43 -27.16
CA ALA A 141 24.84 7.53 -27.77
C ALA A 141 25.90 6.91 -28.68
N ALA A 142 25.55 6.75 -29.96
CA ALA A 142 26.50 6.58 -31.04
C ALA A 142 26.31 7.78 -31.99
N GLN A 143 27.21 8.77 -31.87
CA GLN A 143 27.91 9.43 -32.97
C GLN A 143 28.84 10.52 -32.43
#